data_AF-A0A4V2G7U8-F1
#
_entry.id   AF-A0A4V2G7U8-F1
#
_cell.length_a   1.000
_cell.length_b   1.000
_cell.length_c   1.000
_cell.angle_alpha   90.00
_cell.angle_beta   90.00
_cell.angle_gamma   90.00
#
_symmetry.space_group_name_H-M   'P 1'
#
loop_
_entity.id
_entity.type
_entity.pdbx_description
1 polymer ?
#
loop_
_entity_poly.entity_id
_entity_poly.type
_entity_poly.pdbx_seq_one_letter_code
_entity_poly.pdbx_strand_id
1 'polypeptide(L)'
;MATRRTRPQELDAEHRNALPDTRFAFPRVRKEPLTDAAHVRNAIARFDQVRDVTDRERDEAFRRIQRAARKFGVQMTESRWQELGKPSATRKSSDKPRTPTRAELAASPRAQRSKAELYAEARRREVKGRSTMTKDALLRALQSG
;
A
#
# COMPACT_ATOMS: atom_id res chain seq x y z
N MET A 1 5.58 23.99 18.56
CA MET A 1 5.62 22.61 19.10
C MET A 1 5.17 21.65 18.02
N ALA A 2 6.05 20.76 17.55
CA ALA A 2 5.74 19.82 16.47
C ALA A 2 5.01 18.60 17.04
N THR A 3 3.76 18.38 16.65
CA THR A 3 3.01 17.15 16.93
C THR A 3 3.76 15.95 16.32
N ARG A 4 4.35 15.11 17.17
CA ARG A 4 4.93 13.81 16.79
C ARG A 4 3.78 12.97 16.23
N ARG A 5 3.64 12.92 14.91
CA ARG A 5 2.75 11.93 14.26
C ARG A 5 3.38 10.58 14.52
N THR A 6 2.98 9.90 15.59
CA THR A 6 3.36 8.52 15.85
C THR A 6 2.84 7.72 14.66
N ARG A 7 3.74 7.34 13.75
CA ARG A 7 3.37 6.46 12.65
C ARG A 7 2.91 5.15 13.31
N PRO A 8 1.76 4.57 12.94
CA PRO A 8 1.24 3.35 13.56
C PRO A 8 2.22 2.16 13.58
N GLN A 9 3.28 2.23 12.77
CA GLN A 9 4.35 1.24 12.66
C GLN A 9 5.54 1.44 13.60
N GLU A 10 5.66 2.57 14.31
CA GLU A 10 6.83 2.91 15.13
C GLU A 10 6.47 2.70 16.61
N LEU A 11 6.95 1.59 17.19
CA LEU A 11 6.90 1.40 18.65
C LEU A 11 7.73 2.50 19.30
N ASP A 12 7.25 3.08 20.40
CA ASP A 12 8.09 4.00 21.17
C ASP A 12 9.34 3.29 21.69
N ALA A 13 10.45 4.01 21.84
CA ALA A 13 11.76 3.43 22.13
C ALA A 13 11.75 2.64 23.44
N GLU A 14 11.04 3.15 24.45
CA GLU A 14 10.82 2.49 25.75
C GLU A 14 10.07 1.18 25.61
N HIS A 15 8.98 1.18 24.84
CA HIS A 15 8.17 -0.02 24.60
C HIS A 15 8.97 -1.09 23.86
N ARG A 16 9.79 -0.69 22.88
CA ARG A 16 10.69 -1.59 22.15
C ARG A 16 11.76 -2.20 23.06
N ASN A 17 12.30 -1.44 24.01
CA ASN A 17 13.33 -1.91 24.94
C ASN A 17 12.77 -2.92 25.95
N ALA A 18 11.51 -2.76 26.37
CA ALA A 18 10.80 -3.68 27.25
C ALA A 18 10.37 -5.00 26.57
N LEU A 19 10.38 -5.07 25.23
CA LEU A 19 10.02 -6.31 24.54
C LEU A 19 11.06 -7.41 24.75
N PRO A 20 10.64 -8.64 25.06
CA PRO A 20 11.55 -9.76 25.10
C PRO A 20 12.04 -10.08 23.69
N ASP A 21 13.25 -10.64 23.62
CA ASP A 21 13.94 -11.06 22.40
C ASP A 21 13.09 -11.96 21.48
N THR A 22 12.17 -12.73 22.07
CA THR A 22 11.22 -13.59 21.34
C THR A 22 10.21 -12.83 20.47
N ARG A 23 10.09 -11.51 20.66
CA ARG A 23 9.21 -10.63 19.86
C ARG A 23 9.92 -10.03 18.65
N PHE A 24 11.17 -10.38 18.39
CA PHE A 24 11.91 -9.95 17.21
C PHE A 24 12.13 -11.13 16.27
N ALA A 25 12.07 -10.87 14.95
CA ALA A 25 12.46 -11.87 13.96
C ALA A 25 13.96 -12.18 14.08
N PHE A 26 14.77 -11.14 14.33
CA PHE A 26 16.20 -11.23 14.59
C PHE A 26 16.54 -10.76 16.02
N PRO A 27 16.51 -11.67 17.01
CA PRO A 27 16.76 -11.33 18.41
C PRO A 27 18.09 -10.64 18.67
N ARG A 28 19.19 -11.18 18.12
CA ARG A 28 20.55 -10.67 18.37
C ARG A 28 20.73 -9.20 17.97
N VAL A 29 20.14 -8.78 16.86
CA VAL A 29 20.21 -7.39 16.37
C VAL A 29 18.97 -6.57 16.76
N ARG A 30 18.00 -7.18 17.47
CA ARG A 30 16.68 -6.62 17.83
C ARG A 30 16.01 -5.89 16.66
N LYS A 31 15.99 -6.53 15.49
CA LYS A 31 15.37 -6.03 14.25
C LYS A 31 14.08 -6.77 13.94
N GLU A 32 13.21 -6.08 13.22
CA GLU A 32 11.91 -6.58 12.76
C GLU A 32 11.05 -7.11 13.93
N PRO A 33 10.48 -6.21 14.75
CA PRO A 33 9.53 -6.61 15.77
C PRO A 33 8.36 -7.38 15.14
N LEU A 34 7.74 -8.27 15.91
CA LEU A 34 6.65 -9.15 15.49
C LEU A 34 5.47 -9.01 16.47
N THR A 35 5.12 -7.77 16.82
CA THR A 35 4.10 -7.45 17.83
C THR A 35 2.70 -7.32 17.29
N ASP A 36 2.53 -7.00 16.01
CA ASP A 36 1.23 -6.92 15.34
C ASP A 36 1.32 -7.24 13.83
N ALA A 37 0.18 -7.24 13.14
CA ALA A 37 0.09 -7.54 11.71
C ALA A 37 0.84 -6.54 10.81
N ALA A 38 0.96 -5.28 11.22
CA ALA A 38 1.70 -4.27 10.47
C ALA A 38 3.21 -4.52 10.58
N HIS A 39 3.70 -4.83 11.79
CA HIS A 39 5.09 -5.21 12.01
C HIS A 39 5.46 -6.50 11.27
N VAL A 40 4.59 -7.51 11.25
CA VAL A 40 4.86 -8.75 10.49
C VAL A 40 4.97 -8.47 8.99
N ARG A 41 4.07 -7.66 8.41
CA ARG A 41 4.16 -7.28 6.99
C ARG A 41 5.43 -6.50 6.67
N ASN A 42 5.84 -5.60 7.56
CA ASN A 42 7.10 -4.87 7.42
C ASN A 42 8.31 -5.81 7.52
N ALA A 43 8.29 -6.75 8.47
CA ALA A 43 9.34 -7.76 8.62
C ALA A 43 9.52 -8.61 7.37
N ILE A 44 8.41 -9.02 6.73
CA ILE A 44 8.40 -9.72 5.44
C ILE A 44 9.02 -8.85 4.34
N ALA A 45 8.58 -7.59 4.23
CA ALA A 45 9.00 -6.68 3.16
C ALA A 45 10.45 -6.20 3.27
N ARG A 46 11.04 -6.24 4.47
CA ARG A 46 12.40 -5.73 4.75
C ARG A 46 13.37 -6.83 5.16
N PHE A 47 12.96 -8.09 5.03
CA PHE A 47 13.72 -9.24 5.48
C PHE A 47 15.15 -9.29 4.90
N ASP A 48 15.30 -8.90 3.64
CA ASP A 48 16.57 -8.83 2.90
C ASP A 48 17.45 -7.64 3.33
N GLN A 49 16.86 -6.59 3.92
CA GLN A 49 17.57 -5.39 4.38
C GLN A 49 18.36 -5.62 5.68
N VAL A 50 18.04 -6.68 6.43
CA VAL A 50 18.77 -7.02 7.65
C VAL A 50 20.14 -7.60 7.28
N ARG A 51 21.20 -6.84 7.59
CA ARG A 51 22.61 -7.20 7.38
C ARG A 51 23.20 -7.81 8.64
N ASP A 52 24.42 -8.35 8.51
CA ASP A 52 25.21 -8.92 9.61
C ASP A 52 24.55 -10.11 10.32
N VAL A 53 23.77 -10.90 9.57
CA VAL A 53 23.11 -12.13 10.05
C VAL A 53 23.49 -13.32 9.17
N THR A 54 23.66 -14.47 9.80
CA THR A 54 23.95 -15.74 9.12
C THR A 54 22.70 -16.32 8.45
N ASP A 55 22.88 -17.20 7.48
CA ASP A 55 21.76 -17.89 6.83
C ASP A 55 20.91 -18.72 7.81
N ARG A 56 21.55 -19.27 8.85
CA ARG A 56 20.85 -19.95 9.95
C ARG A 56 19.96 -18.97 10.72
N GLU A 57 20.44 -17.78 11.03
CA GLU A 57 19.64 -16.74 11.69
C GLU A 57 18.48 -16.29 10.80
N ARG A 58 18.69 -16.22 9.47
CA ARG A 58 17.60 -15.93 8.51
C ARG A 58 16.55 -17.03 8.51
N ASP A 59 16.96 -18.30 8.48
CA ASP A 59 16.02 -19.42 8.55
C ASP A 59 15.20 -19.41 9.86
N GLU A 60 15.85 -19.16 11.00
CA GLU A 60 15.14 -19.02 12.26
C GLU A 60 14.20 -17.81 12.29
N ALA A 61 14.62 -16.67 11.75
CA ALA A 61 13.80 -15.47 11.63
C ALA A 61 12.57 -15.72 10.76
N PHE A 62 12.72 -16.41 9.64
CA PHE A 62 11.63 -16.83 8.77
C PHE A 62 10.60 -17.70 9.51
N ARG A 63 11.07 -18.68 10.31
CA ARG A 63 10.19 -19.50 11.16
C ARG A 63 9.46 -18.69 12.22
N ARG A 64 10.07 -17.63 12.78
CA ARG A 64 9.41 -16.71 13.71
C ARG A 64 8.34 -15.86 13.01
N ILE A 65 8.66 -15.33 11.83
CA ILE A 65 7.74 -14.56 11.00
C ILE A 65 6.52 -15.40 10.60
N GLN A 66 6.71 -16.65 10.18
CA GLN A 66 5.58 -17.54 9.88
C GLN A 66 4.62 -17.73 11.06
N ARG A 67 5.16 -17.97 12.26
CA ARG A 67 4.34 -18.12 13.47
C ARG A 67 3.58 -16.83 13.78
N ALA A 68 4.24 -15.69 13.68
CA ALA A 68 3.61 -14.39 13.89
C ALA A 68 2.55 -14.09 12.82
N ALA A 69 2.82 -14.39 11.55
CA ALA A 69 1.88 -14.23 10.45
C ALA A 69 0.60 -15.03 10.67
N ARG A 70 0.73 -16.31 11.06
CA ARG A 70 -0.42 -17.15 11.45
C ARG A 70 -1.19 -16.58 12.64
N LYS A 71 -0.49 -16.05 13.65
CA LYS A 71 -1.10 -15.46 14.84
C LYS A 71 -1.88 -14.17 14.54
N PHE A 72 -1.37 -13.34 13.64
CA PHE A 72 -1.94 -12.02 13.33
C PHE A 72 -2.77 -11.99 12.03
N GLY A 73 -3.00 -13.14 11.39
CA GLY A 73 -3.79 -13.25 10.17
C GLY A 73 -3.13 -12.64 8.93
N VAL A 74 -1.80 -12.57 8.89
CA VAL A 74 -1.05 -12.14 7.70
C VAL A 74 -0.85 -13.34 6.78
N GLN A 75 -1.29 -13.22 5.53
CA GLN A 75 -1.07 -14.26 4.52
C GLN A 75 0.39 -14.23 4.06
N MET A 76 1.02 -15.40 4.01
CA MET A 76 2.38 -15.60 3.53
C MET A 76 2.36 -16.83 2.61
N THR A 77 2.85 -16.66 1.38
CA THR A 77 2.86 -17.71 0.34
C THR A 77 4.25 -18.34 0.16
N GLU A 78 5.25 -17.68 0.71
CA GLU A 78 6.66 -18.01 0.61
C GLU A 78 6.97 -19.23 1.47
N SER A 79 7.75 -20.16 0.92
CA SER A 79 8.09 -21.43 1.57
C SER A 79 9.47 -21.42 2.22
N ARG A 80 10.34 -20.47 1.84
CA ARG A 80 11.71 -20.32 2.37
C ARG A 80 12.09 -18.85 2.54
N TRP A 81 13.09 -18.58 3.38
CA TRP A 81 13.52 -17.21 3.67
C TRP A 81 14.07 -16.46 2.44
N GLN A 82 14.66 -17.16 1.47
CA GLN A 82 15.21 -16.57 0.24
C GLN A 82 14.14 -15.99 -0.70
N GLU A 83 12.88 -16.32 -0.46
CA GLU A 83 11.72 -15.79 -1.20
C GLU A 83 11.19 -14.49 -0.56
N LEU A 84 11.54 -14.20 0.69
CA LEU A 84 11.15 -12.94 1.36
C LEU A 84 11.97 -11.74 0.86
N GLY A 85 11.38 -10.54 0.93
CA GLY A 85 12.03 -9.26 0.65
C GLY A 85 12.32 -8.98 -0.83
N LYS A 86 12.29 -10.00 -1.70
CA LYS A 86 12.40 -9.80 -3.15
C LYS A 86 11.09 -9.19 -3.66
N PRO A 87 11.14 -8.17 -4.54
CA PRO A 87 9.94 -7.77 -5.27
C PRO A 87 9.44 -9.01 -6.01
N SER A 88 8.23 -9.47 -5.71
CA SER A 88 7.66 -10.66 -6.32
C SER A 88 7.77 -10.52 -7.85
N ALA A 89 8.65 -11.31 -8.48
CA ALA A 89 8.81 -11.28 -9.94
C ALA A 89 7.48 -11.62 -10.66
N THR A 90 6.55 -12.24 -9.94
CA THR A 90 5.20 -12.62 -10.38
C THR A 90 4.21 -11.45 -10.51
N ARG A 91 4.58 -10.22 -10.13
CA ARG A 91 3.90 -9.01 -10.58
C ARG A 91 4.95 -7.97 -10.95
N LYS A 92 5.35 -7.95 -12.23
CA LYS A 92 6.15 -6.83 -12.72
C LYS A 92 5.38 -5.55 -12.40
N SER A 93 6.03 -4.59 -11.75
CA SER A 93 5.42 -3.29 -11.44
C SER A 93 4.89 -2.58 -12.70
N SER A 94 5.35 -2.99 -13.87
CA SER A 94 4.89 -2.53 -15.18
C SER A 94 3.49 -3.01 -15.58
N ASP A 95 2.90 -4.00 -14.90
CA ASP A 95 1.50 -4.44 -15.16
C ASP A 95 0.45 -3.70 -14.34
N LYS A 96 0.84 -2.86 -13.37
CA LYS A 96 -0.13 -1.98 -12.71
C LYS A 96 -0.44 -0.80 -13.63
N PRO A 97 -1.71 -0.43 -13.85
CA PRO A 97 -2.05 0.81 -14.52
C PRO A 97 -1.32 1.95 -13.83
N ARG A 98 -0.43 2.64 -14.55
CA ARG A 98 0.27 3.80 -14.03
C ARG A 98 -0.78 4.82 -13.60
N THR A 99 -0.72 5.27 -12.35
CA THR A 99 -1.56 6.38 -11.91
C THR A 99 -1.16 7.62 -12.73
N PRO A 100 -2.10 8.25 -13.45
CA PRO A 100 -1.79 9.44 -14.23
C PRO A 100 -1.31 10.55 -13.30
N THR A 101 -0.32 11.30 -13.76
CA THR A 101 0.19 12.46 -13.03
C THR A 101 -0.88 13.55 -12.97
N ARG A 102 -0.73 14.50 -12.05
CA ARG A 102 -1.63 15.67 -11.96
C ARG A 102 -1.70 16.47 -13.27
N ALA A 103 -0.59 16.54 -14.02
CA ALA A 103 -0.54 17.19 -15.32
C ALA A 103 -1.35 16.42 -16.39
N GLU A 104 -1.25 15.09 -16.41
CA GLU A 104 -2.01 14.24 -17.35
C GLU A 104 -3.50 14.19 -17.01
N LEU A 105 -3.85 14.25 -15.73
CA LEU A 105 -5.23 14.43 -15.28
C LEU A 105 -5.78 15.78 -15.72
N ALA A 106 -4.99 16.86 -15.67
CA ALA A 106 -5.38 18.18 -16.14
C ALA A 106 -5.47 18.27 -17.68
N ALA A 107 -4.61 17.54 -18.39
CA ALA A 107 -4.61 17.42 -19.84
C ALA A 107 -5.67 16.43 -20.38
N SER A 108 -6.38 15.72 -19.50
CA SER A 108 -7.43 14.79 -19.93
C SER A 108 -8.61 15.55 -20.55
N PRO A 109 -9.18 15.10 -21.70
CA PRO A 109 -10.34 15.75 -22.33
C PRO A 109 -11.54 15.92 -21.38
N ARG A 110 -11.66 15.01 -20.42
CA ARG A 110 -12.67 15.03 -19.35
C ARG A 110 -12.48 16.19 -18.35
N ALA A 111 -11.23 16.62 -18.11
CA ALA A 111 -10.90 17.74 -17.23
C ALA A 111 -11.03 19.09 -17.94
N GLN A 112 -10.73 19.15 -19.24
CA GLN A 112 -10.75 20.37 -20.05
C GLN A 112 -12.16 20.88 -20.36
N ARG A 113 -13.18 20.01 -20.41
CA ARG A 113 -14.56 20.45 -20.62
C ARG A 113 -15.10 21.19 -19.40
N SER A 114 -15.43 22.46 -19.57
CA SER A 114 -16.10 23.26 -18.57
C SER A 114 -17.52 22.76 -18.31
N LYS A 115 -18.08 23.04 -17.14
CA LYS A 115 -19.47 22.68 -16.81
C LYS A 115 -20.45 23.28 -17.84
N ALA A 116 -20.19 24.50 -18.29
CA ALA A 116 -21.00 25.20 -19.29
C ALA A 116 -21.02 24.50 -20.66
N GLU A 117 -19.88 24.03 -21.15
CA GLU A 117 -19.81 23.29 -22.42
C GLU A 117 -20.59 21.96 -22.35
N LEU A 118 -20.52 21.28 -21.20
CA LEU A 118 -21.29 20.04 -20.97
C LEU A 118 -22.81 20.32 -20.96
N TYR A 119 -23.26 21.47 -20.43
CA TYR A 119 -24.66 21.88 -20.54
C TYR A 119 -25.06 22.20 -21.99
N ALA A 120 -24.21 22.92 -22.72
CA ALA A 120 -24.49 23.27 -24.12
C ALA A 120 -24.58 22.02 -25.01
N GLU A 121 -23.70 21.03 -24.79
CA GLU A 121 -23.76 19.76 -25.50
C GLU A 121 -24.96 18.90 -25.09
N ALA A 122 -25.27 18.80 -23.78
CA ALA A 122 -26.47 18.10 -23.31
C ALA A 122 -27.77 18.74 -23.80
N ARG A 123 -27.78 20.07 -24.03
CA ARG A 123 -28.89 20.78 -24.68
C ARG A 123 -29.01 20.40 -26.16
N ARG A 124 -27.89 20.34 -26.89
CA ARG A 124 -27.86 19.93 -28.30
C ARG A 124 -28.32 18.49 -28.52
N ARG A 125 -28.02 17.60 -27.57
CA ARG A 125 -28.46 16.19 -27.57
C ARG A 125 -29.78 15.93 -26.86
N GLU A 126 -30.49 17.00 -26.48
CA GLU A 126 -31.81 16.93 -25.85
C GLU A 126 -31.90 16.05 -24.58
N VAL A 127 -30.81 15.98 -23.81
CA VAL A 127 -30.75 15.18 -22.58
C VAL A 127 -31.77 15.72 -21.56
N LYS A 128 -32.74 14.88 -21.18
CA LYS A 128 -33.78 15.23 -20.18
C LYS A 128 -33.16 15.41 -18.80
N GLY A 129 -33.64 16.40 -18.04
CA GLY A 129 -33.13 16.69 -16.69
C GLY A 129 -31.73 17.32 -16.64
N ARG A 130 -31.16 17.72 -17.79
CA ARG A 130 -29.82 18.32 -17.87
C ARG A 130 -29.59 19.45 -16.87
N SER A 131 -30.58 20.32 -16.61
CA SER A 131 -30.50 21.49 -15.72
C SER A 131 -30.18 21.15 -14.26
N THR A 132 -30.56 19.97 -13.78
CA THR A 132 -30.32 19.53 -12.39
C THR A 132 -29.10 18.63 -12.24
N MET A 133 -28.45 18.24 -13.35
CA MET A 133 -27.32 17.32 -13.34
C MET A 133 -26.00 17.98 -12.89
N THR A 134 -25.21 17.23 -12.12
CA THR A 134 -23.83 17.61 -11.79
C THR A 134 -22.90 17.45 -13.00
N LYS A 135 -21.69 18.02 -12.94
CA LYS A 135 -20.69 17.92 -14.03
C LYS A 135 -20.43 16.46 -14.42
N ASP A 136 -20.32 15.57 -13.44
CA ASP A 136 -20.13 14.13 -13.67
C ASP A 136 -21.38 13.46 -14.24
N ALA A 137 -22.57 13.84 -13.81
CA ALA A 137 -23.82 13.30 -14.36
C ALA A 137 -24.01 13.71 -15.83
N LEU A 138 -23.68 14.95 -16.20
CA LEU A 138 -23.67 15.41 -17.59
C LEU A 138 -22.64 14.65 -18.44
N LEU A 139 -21.44 14.40 -17.91
CA LEU A 139 -20.41 13.61 -18.60
C LEU A 139 -20.87 12.18 -18.89
N ARG A 140 -21.53 11.52 -17.91
CA ARG A 140 -22.06 10.17 -18.10
C ARG A 140 -23.22 10.15 -19.09
N ALA A 141 -24.16 11.08 -18.99
CA ALA A 141 -25.30 11.17 -19.90
C ALA A 141 -24.88 11.41 -21.37
N LEU A 142 -23.79 12.13 -21.60
CA LEU A 142 -23.24 12.37 -22.95
C LEU A 142 -22.43 11.19 -23.53
N GLN A 143 -21.99 10.24 -22.69
CA GLN A 143 -21.27 9.03 -23.12
C GLN A 143 -22.21 7.86 -23.43
N SER A 144 -23.46 7.91 -22.98
CA SER A 144 -24.44 6.83 -23.09
C SER A 144 -25.53 7.05 -24.15
N GLY A 145 -25.31 7.96 -25.11
CA GLY A 145 -26.27 8.32 -26.15
C GLY A 145 -25.64 8.51 -27.52
#